data_AF-A0A3D4LMX9-F1
#
_entry.id   AF-A0A3D4LMX9-F1
#
_cell.length_a   1.000
_cell.length_b   1.000
_cell.length_c   1.000
_cell.angle_alpha   90.00
_cell.angle_beta   90.00
_cell.angle_gamma   90.00
#
_symmetry.space_group_name_H-M   'P 1'
#
loop_
_entity.id
_entity.type
_entity.pdbx_description
1 polymer ?
#
loop_
_entity_poly.entity_id
_entity_poly.type
_entity_poly.pdbx_seq_one_letter_code
_entity_poly.pdbx_strand_id
1 'polypeptide(L)'
;SLTAFINSEENGKSFYYGILFYIFALALTGAKVANTPIGILIGLFSLTLFIVKKDRLNRALILIGSLLLVCFSILYYMNAPKWMSQVNNYQSIFYGITKDSKEPKKDLEKLSIPLKYLPLTNTHGFLNHGEFDIYSNEFQKEVYDNASFVDILKFYLLNPSRFMEKLKLSADSSVIIRPSYLGNYSKEDEPERLSFTERFSLWSNIRKNTLGSAFYIIFTFSVLFFIINIYEIINNIQQYYNEGTAAAFAALLLFLTTMSQFVLPVIGNGEADLQKHMLLFNLCFDLMILVGIYWLINNYSLKTVLLIALPAVVVLSIIILIQPANEKTKEAGSLKTGQYIYLGRYNNEPLKWVVLNNDENGYLLWCDNAVEYMEFDKKDETNAENIYGSNDWIESDVRKWLFEFKNNFNEDEKTLLNDAILKNILSYNNIQQSTGGNKPFYWNSITSYASQNYNTDAYYDYSTEGVFLLDAYQLQNFVYENDINLKKDERYWLRTPYYSSISMVRIVDKDGFIYHKDANVKAGVIPAVYIDENVIAVSGDGTYSSPITLRDVGREI
;
A
#
# COMPACT_ATOMS: atom_id res chain seq x y z
N SER A 1 -12.71 19.04 -24.75
CA SER A 1 -12.35 20.37 -25.28
C SER A 1 -11.10 20.31 -26.15
N LEU A 2 -9.97 19.77 -25.70
CA LEU A 2 -8.72 19.72 -26.47
C LEU A 2 -8.86 19.06 -27.86
N THR A 3 -9.43 17.85 -27.95
CA THR A 3 -9.65 17.17 -29.23
C THR A 3 -10.51 17.99 -30.19
N ALA A 4 -11.58 18.61 -29.67
CA ALA A 4 -12.44 19.49 -30.45
C ALA A 4 -11.71 20.76 -30.88
N PHE A 5 -10.83 21.32 -30.03
CA PHE A 5 -9.99 22.45 -30.39
C PHE A 5 -9.02 22.09 -31.50
N ILE A 6 -8.36 20.92 -31.46
CA ILE A 6 -7.45 20.47 -32.52
C ILE A 6 -8.21 20.36 -33.86
N ASN A 7 -9.34 19.65 -33.87
CA ASN A 7 -10.02 19.26 -35.12
C ASN A 7 -10.96 20.33 -35.71
N SER A 8 -11.31 21.39 -34.98
CA SER A 8 -12.26 22.38 -35.48
C SER A 8 -11.64 23.37 -36.48
N GLU A 9 -12.19 23.44 -37.69
CA GLU A 9 -11.81 24.41 -38.72
C GLU A 9 -12.56 25.76 -38.58
N GLU A 10 -13.76 25.76 -38.01
CA GLU A 10 -14.57 26.96 -37.84
C GLU A 10 -14.02 27.84 -36.71
N ASN A 11 -13.54 29.04 -37.04
CA ASN A 11 -12.83 29.93 -36.11
C ASN A 11 -13.60 30.20 -34.81
N GLY A 12 -14.91 30.45 -34.86
CA GLY A 12 -15.72 30.72 -33.66
C GLY A 12 -15.80 29.52 -32.71
N LYS A 13 -16.06 28.32 -33.25
CA LYS A 13 -16.10 27.08 -32.46
C LYS A 13 -14.73 26.70 -31.93
N SER A 14 -13.69 26.85 -32.75
CA SER A 14 -12.29 26.61 -32.34
C SER A 14 -11.92 27.49 -31.15
N PHE A 15 -12.16 28.79 -31.26
CA PHE A 15 -11.86 29.73 -30.19
C PHE A 15 -12.58 29.39 -28.88
N TYR A 16 -13.87 29.03 -28.97
CA TYR A 16 -14.66 28.56 -27.83
C TYR A 16 -14.07 27.31 -27.15
N TYR A 17 -13.71 26.28 -27.92
CA TYR A 17 -13.10 25.07 -27.35
C TYR A 17 -11.71 25.31 -26.78
N GLY A 18 -10.93 26.23 -27.35
CA GLY A 18 -9.65 26.67 -26.82
C GLY A 18 -9.81 27.36 -25.46
N ILE A 19 -10.79 28.25 -25.31
CA ILE A 19 -11.10 28.88 -24.02
C ILE A 19 -11.48 27.82 -22.98
N LEU A 20 -12.37 26.89 -23.32
CA LEU A 20 -12.75 25.81 -22.41
C LEU A 20 -11.54 24.95 -22.01
N PHE A 21 -10.64 24.64 -22.94
CA PHE A 21 -9.40 23.93 -22.64
C PHE A 21 -8.57 24.64 -21.58
N TYR A 22 -8.33 25.95 -21.72
CA TYR A 22 -7.56 26.71 -20.74
C TYR A 22 -8.28 26.88 -19.39
N ILE A 23 -9.60 27.05 -19.38
CA ILE A 23 -10.39 27.10 -18.13
C ILE A 23 -10.24 25.79 -17.36
N PHE A 24 -10.40 24.64 -18.03
CA PHE A 24 -10.24 23.34 -17.37
C PHE A 24 -8.78 23.07 -16.96
N ALA A 25 -7.80 23.52 -17.75
CA ALA A 25 -6.39 23.42 -17.38
C ALA A 25 -6.06 24.24 -16.11
N LEU A 26 -6.63 25.45 -15.99
CA LEU A 26 -6.49 26.28 -14.78
C LEU A 26 -7.18 25.63 -13.58
N ALA A 27 -8.39 25.10 -13.77
CA ALA A 27 -9.11 24.38 -12.72
C ALA A 27 -8.31 23.16 -12.23
N LEU A 28 -7.74 22.36 -13.15
CA LEU A 28 -6.90 21.21 -12.81
C LEU A 28 -5.63 21.63 -12.05
N THR A 29 -4.96 22.68 -12.52
CA THR A 29 -3.74 23.22 -11.89
C THR A 29 -4.03 23.77 -10.48
N GLY A 30 -5.16 24.45 -10.32
CA GLY A 30 -5.58 25.06 -9.04
C GLY A 30 -6.27 24.10 -8.08
N ALA A 31 -6.60 22.87 -8.50
CA ALA A 31 -7.30 21.90 -7.65
C ALA A 31 -6.45 21.41 -6.46
N LYS A 32 -5.12 21.41 -6.61
CA LYS A 32 -4.17 21.03 -5.54
C LYS A 32 -2.80 21.61 -5.86
N VAL A 33 -2.06 22.05 -4.85
CA VAL A 33 -0.67 22.56 -5.02
C VAL A 33 0.24 21.54 -5.71
N ALA A 34 0.03 20.24 -5.47
CA ALA A 34 0.77 19.15 -6.14
C ALA A 34 0.55 19.08 -7.67
N ASN A 35 -0.47 19.75 -8.21
CA ASN A 35 -0.77 19.80 -9.64
C ASN A 35 -0.06 20.96 -10.35
N THR A 36 0.67 21.84 -9.63
CA THR A 36 1.39 22.97 -10.26
C THR A 36 2.35 22.54 -11.38
N PRO A 37 3.09 21.41 -11.31
CA PRO A 37 3.94 21.00 -12.43
C PRO A 37 3.13 20.66 -13.68
N ILE A 38 1.91 20.16 -13.53
CA ILE A 38 1.01 19.83 -14.64
C ILE A 38 0.61 21.09 -15.41
N GLY A 39 0.33 22.19 -14.71
CA GLY A 39 0.02 23.47 -15.37
C GLY A 39 1.16 23.98 -16.24
N ILE A 40 2.42 23.82 -15.78
CA ILE A 40 3.61 24.12 -16.58
C ILE A 40 3.70 23.20 -17.80
N LEU A 41 3.49 21.88 -17.61
CA LEU A 41 3.50 20.92 -18.72
C LEU A 41 2.42 21.22 -19.77
N ILE A 42 1.21 21.59 -19.34
CA ILE A 42 0.12 21.99 -20.26
C ILE A 42 0.46 23.28 -21.00
N GLY A 43 1.09 24.25 -20.33
CA GLY A 43 1.59 25.47 -20.95
C GLY A 43 2.61 25.15 -22.06
N LEU A 44 3.63 24.34 -21.76
CA LEU A 44 4.62 23.93 -22.75
C LEU A 44 4.00 23.13 -23.91
N PHE A 45 3.11 22.18 -23.61
CA PHE A 45 2.35 21.43 -24.62
C PHE A 45 1.53 22.36 -25.52
N SER A 46 0.95 23.43 -24.97
CA SER A 46 0.13 24.36 -25.75
C SER A 46 0.88 24.96 -26.94
N LEU A 47 2.20 25.11 -26.86
CA LEU A 47 3.02 25.61 -27.97
C LEU A 47 3.01 24.66 -29.18
N THR A 48 2.77 23.36 -28.98
CA THR A 48 2.63 22.40 -30.09
C THR A 48 1.37 22.66 -30.92
N LEU A 49 0.35 23.32 -30.35
CA LEU A 49 -0.92 23.61 -31.03
C LEU A 49 -0.77 24.65 -32.15
N PHE A 50 0.36 25.38 -32.21
CA PHE A 50 0.72 26.24 -33.34
C PHE A 50 0.88 25.50 -34.67
N ILE A 51 1.19 24.21 -34.61
CA ILE A 51 1.33 23.33 -35.78
C ILE A 51 -0.04 23.19 -36.47
N VAL A 52 -1.12 23.13 -35.69
CA VAL A 52 -2.49 22.96 -36.18
C VAL A 52 -3.19 24.30 -36.41
N LYS A 53 -2.99 25.29 -35.52
CA LYS A 53 -3.70 26.59 -35.60
C LYS A 53 -2.87 27.66 -36.31
N LYS A 54 -3.36 28.10 -37.47
CA LYS A 54 -2.71 29.09 -38.33
C LYS A 54 -3.30 30.49 -38.22
N ASP A 55 -4.54 30.63 -37.76
CA ASP A 55 -5.22 31.91 -37.63
C ASP A 55 -4.71 32.74 -36.44
N ARG A 56 -4.80 34.08 -36.55
CA ARG A 56 -4.25 35.00 -35.55
C ARG A 56 -4.96 34.90 -34.19
N LEU A 57 -6.27 34.63 -34.18
CA LEU A 57 -7.07 34.60 -32.96
C LEU A 57 -6.70 33.40 -32.09
N ASN A 58 -6.70 32.19 -32.65
CA ASN A 58 -6.31 30.98 -31.93
C ASN A 58 -4.82 31.01 -31.54
N ARG A 59 -3.94 31.58 -32.38
CA ARG A 59 -2.53 31.76 -32.03
C ARG A 59 -2.33 32.70 -30.85
N ALA A 60 -3.06 33.82 -30.80
CA ALA A 60 -3.05 34.71 -29.64
C ALA A 60 -3.59 34.00 -28.39
N LEU A 61 -4.69 33.24 -28.53
CA LEU A 61 -5.25 32.43 -27.44
C LEU A 61 -4.23 31.42 -26.90
N ILE A 62 -3.51 30.71 -27.77
CA ILE A 62 -2.48 29.74 -27.39
C ILE A 62 -1.35 30.41 -26.59
N LEU A 63 -0.83 31.55 -27.06
CA LEU A 63 0.24 32.28 -26.35
C LEU A 63 -0.21 32.78 -25.00
N ILE A 64 -1.36 33.47 -24.97
CA ILE A 64 -1.88 34.08 -23.74
C ILE A 64 -2.25 32.97 -22.76
N GLY A 65 -2.95 31.92 -23.20
CA GLY A 65 -3.33 30.79 -22.37
C GLY A 65 -2.14 30.02 -21.82
N SER A 66 -1.12 29.76 -22.65
CA SER A 66 0.14 29.15 -22.22
C SER A 66 0.87 29.98 -21.17
N LEU A 67 1.05 31.29 -21.42
CA LEU A 67 1.73 32.19 -20.50
C LEU A 67 0.97 32.29 -19.18
N LEU A 68 -0.36 32.45 -19.26
CA LEU A 68 -1.23 32.54 -18.10
C LEU A 68 -1.16 31.26 -17.26
N LEU A 69 -1.18 30.07 -17.87
CA LEU A 69 -1.02 28.81 -17.15
C LEU A 69 0.33 28.71 -16.43
N VAL A 70 1.43 29.04 -17.10
CA VAL A 70 2.76 28.99 -16.49
C VAL A 70 2.87 29.99 -15.34
N CYS A 71 2.43 31.24 -15.56
CA CYS A 71 2.40 32.28 -14.53
C CYS A 71 1.51 31.88 -13.35
N PHE A 72 0.31 31.38 -13.61
CA PHE A 72 -0.61 30.90 -12.57
C PHE A 72 0.03 29.75 -11.78
N SER A 73 0.67 28.78 -12.43
CA SER A 73 1.33 27.65 -11.77
C SER A 73 2.44 28.11 -10.82
N ILE A 74 3.29 29.05 -11.28
CA ILE A 74 4.39 29.60 -10.47
C ILE A 74 3.83 30.42 -9.30
N LEU A 75 2.88 31.32 -9.56
CA LEU A 75 2.28 32.15 -8.52
C LEU A 75 1.52 31.31 -7.49
N TYR A 76 0.77 30.29 -7.93
CA TYR A 76 0.04 29.40 -7.03
C TYR A 76 0.98 28.61 -6.13
N TYR A 77 2.10 28.11 -6.67
CA TYR A 77 3.13 27.45 -5.87
C TYR A 77 3.81 28.41 -4.87
N MET A 78 4.18 29.62 -5.30
CA MET A 78 4.84 30.61 -4.44
C MET A 78 3.93 31.11 -3.30
N ASN A 79 2.62 31.13 -3.51
CA ASN A 79 1.64 31.53 -2.49
C ASN A 79 1.17 30.36 -1.62
N ALA A 80 1.70 29.15 -1.81
CA ALA A 80 1.41 28.03 -0.94
C ALA A 80 1.87 28.34 0.50
N PRO A 81 1.06 28.06 1.54
CA PRO A 81 1.43 28.34 2.92
C PRO A 81 2.73 27.63 3.33
N LYS A 82 3.66 28.36 3.96
CA LYS A 82 4.97 27.83 4.37
C LYS A 82 4.88 26.61 5.30
N TRP A 83 3.90 26.57 6.19
CA TRP A 83 3.70 25.44 7.10
C TRP A 83 3.48 24.13 6.33
N MET A 84 2.84 24.19 5.15
CA MET A 84 2.59 23.02 4.31
C MET A 84 3.89 22.49 3.71
N SER A 85 4.77 23.37 3.23
CA SER A 85 6.08 22.94 2.73
C SER A 85 6.98 22.37 3.83
N GLN A 86 6.90 22.91 5.04
CA GLN A 86 7.65 22.39 6.19
C GLN A 86 7.21 20.97 6.57
N VAL A 87 5.90 20.73 6.68
CA VAL A 87 5.35 19.39 6.96
C VAL A 87 5.70 18.40 5.85
N ASN A 88 5.61 18.80 4.59
CA ASN A 88 5.95 17.94 3.45
C ASN A 88 7.45 17.58 3.43
N ASN A 89 8.34 18.56 3.65
CA ASN A 89 9.78 18.31 3.78
C ASN A 89 10.08 17.38 4.95
N TYR A 90 9.45 17.61 6.11
CA TYR A 90 9.57 16.75 7.27
C TYR A 90 9.23 15.30 6.93
N GLN A 91 8.07 15.08 6.31
CA GLN A 91 7.61 13.75 5.91
C GLN A 91 8.56 13.09 4.92
N SER A 92 9.09 13.86 3.95
CA SER A 92 10.04 13.35 2.96
C SER A 92 11.35 12.86 3.59
N ILE A 93 11.81 13.54 4.64
CA ILE A 93 13.05 13.19 5.36
C ILE A 93 12.79 12.03 6.34
N PHE A 94 11.92 12.25 7.32
CA PHE A 94 11.77 11.38 8.50
C PHE A 94 10.75 10.25 8.33
N TYR A 95 9.80 10.43 7.43
CA TYR A 95 8.79 9.44 7.04
C TYR A 95 8.99 8.92 5.61
N GLY A 96 10.14 9.24 4.99
CA GLY A 96 10.52 8.85 3.65
C GLY A 96 11.93 8.27 3.63
N ILE A 97 12.95 9.13 3.62
CA ILE A 97 14.36 8.72 3.54
C ILE A 97 14.79 7.83 4.71
N THR A 98 14.57 8.29 5.95
CA THR A 98 15.06 7.57 7.14
C THR A 98 14.09 6.49 7.62
N LYS A 99 12.83 6.52 7.16
CA LYS A 99 11.80 5.56 7.56
C LYS A 99 12.21 4.13 7.19
N ASP A 100 12.19 3.25 8.20
CA ASP A 100 12.61 1.85 8.16
C ASP A 100 14.01 1.66 7.53
N SER A 101 14.86 2.70 7.58
CA SER A 101 16.24 2.61 7.09
C SER A 101 17.07 1.70 7.99
N LYS A 102 17.95 0.89 7.38
CA LYS A 102 18.96 0.11 8.11
C LYS A 102 20.11 0.99 8.62
N GLU A 103 20.29 2.18 8.03
CA GLU A 103 21.40 3.08 8.34
C GLU A 103 20.95 4.55 8.49
N PRO A 104 19.93 4.86 9.34
CA PRO A 104 19.32 6.18 9.40
C PRO A 104 20.33 7.28 9.80
N LYS A 105 21.38 6.94 10.56
CA LYS A 105 22.48 7.87 10.89
C LYS A 105 23.21 8.34 9.63
N LYS A 106 23.58 7.41 8.74
CA LYS A 106 24.27 7.74 7.48
C LYS A 106 23.37 8.52 6.54
N ASP A 107 22.07 8.25 6.55
CA ASP A 107 21.12 8.98 5.72
C ASP A 107 20.99 10.45 6.14
N LEU A 108 20.94 10.72 7.46
CA LEU A 108 20.97 12.09 7.98
C LEU A 108 22.28 12.81 7.66
N GLU A 109 23.42 12.13 7.81
CA GLU A 109 24.74 12.67 7.45
C GLU A 109 24.82 13.04 5.96
N LYS A 110 24.31 12.19 5.06
CA LYS A 110 24.23 12.49 3.61
C LYS A 110 23.40 13.73 3.30
N LEU A 111 22.40 14.02 4.12
CA LEU A 111 21.56 15.22 4.01
C LEU A 111 22.11 16.40 4.82
N SER A 112 23.28 16.29 5.45
CA SER A 112 23.84 17.30 6.35
C SER A 112 22.91 17.67 7.53
N ILE A 113 22.09 16.71 7.99
CA ILE A 113 21.17 16.90 9.12
C ILE A 113 21.87 16.41 10.41
N PRO A 114 21.90 17.22 11.48
CA PRO A 114 22.50 16.81 12.75
C PRO A 114 21.86 15.56 13.36
N LEU A 115 22.70 14.66 13.89
CA LEU A 115 22.25 13.39 14.49
C LEU A 115 21.35 13.55 15.73
N LYS A 116 21.25 14.75 16.32
CA LYS A 116 20.28 15.03 17.39
C LYS A 116 18.83 14.81 16.94
N TYR A 117 18.56 14.89 15.63
CA TYR A 117 17.23 14.64 15.04
C TYR A 117 16.98 13.17 14.70
N LEU A 118 17.91 12.25 14.98
CA LEU A 118 17.72 10.82 14.77
C LEU A 118 16.42 10.26 15.41
N PRO A 119 15.99 10.69 16.63
CA PRO A 119 14.74 10.22 17.24
C PRO A 119 13.49 10.46 16.39
N LEU A 120 13.52 11.45 15.49
CA LEU A 120 12.40 11.79 14.60
C LEU A 120 12.21 10.79 13.45
N THR A 121 13.14 9.88 13.21
CA THR A 121 12.97 8.79 12.24
C THR A 121 11.67 8.01 12.49
N ASN A 122 10.97 7.53 11.46
CA ASN A 122 9.67 6.84 11.59
C ASN A 122 8.55 7.70 12.19
N THR A 123 8.61 9.03 12.07
CA THR A 123 7.52 9.91 12.52
C THR A 123 7.06 10.81 11.39
N HIS A 124 5.79 11.22 11.40
CA HIS A 124 5.22 12.17 10.44
C HIS A 124 4.97 13.53 11.09
N GLY A 125 4.85 14.59 10.27
CA GLY A 125 4.78 15.98 10.74
C GLY A 125 3.53 16.38 11.55
N PHE A 126 2.61 15.44 11.80
CA PHE A 126 1.39 15.67 12.61
C PHE A 126 1.43 14.97 13.97
N LEU A 127 2.53 14.27 14.28
CA LEU A 127 2.71 13.66 15.59
C LEU A 127 3.22 14.67 16.61
N ASN A 128 3.16 14.28 17.88
CA ASN A 128 3.90 14.97 18.92
C ASN A 128 5.38 14.59 18.80
N HIS A 129 6.25 15.58 18.61
CA HIS A 129 7.71 15.41 18.45
C HIS A 129 8.48 15.63 19.75
N GLY A 130 7.80 15.65 20.90
CA GLY A 130 8.42 15.83 22.21
C GLY A 130 9.06 17.21 22.33
N GLU A 131 10.38 17.24 22.54
CA GLU A 131 11.16 18.47 22.72
C GLU A 131 11.48 19.19 21.40
N PHE A 132 11.26 18.53 20.25
CA PHE A 132 11.58 19.10 18.95
C PHE A 132 10.45 19.99 18.43
N ASP A 133 10.69 21.29 18.35
CA ASP A 133 9.82 22.21 17.61
C ASP A 133 10.19 22.21 16.11
N ILE A 134 9.40 21.48 15.31
CA ILE A 134 9.59 21.32 13.86
C ILE A 134 9.29 22.61 13.07
N TYR A 135 8.79 23.66 13.71
CA TYR A 135 8.52 24.97 13.12
C TYR A 135 9.52 26.05 13.56
N SER A 136 10.46 25.70 14.45
CA SER A 136 11.47 26.64 14.95
C SER A 136 12.46 27.08 13.86
N ASN A 137 13.04 28.27 14.04
CA ASN A 137 14.10 28.77 13.14
C ASN A 137 15.36 27.88 13.17
N GLU A 138 15.64 27.24 14.30
CA GLU A 138 16.74 26.29 14.43
C GLU A 138 16.50 25.07 13.54
N PHE A 139 15.30 24.47 13.62
CA PHE A 139 14.93 23.34 12.80
C PHE A 139 14.93 23.68 11.30
N GLN A 140 14.43 24.87 10.94
CA GLN A 140 14.49 25.36 9.57
C GLN A 140 15.93 25.36 9.04
N LYS A 141 16.87 25.95 9.78
CA LYS A 141 18.27 26.10 9.37
C LYS A 141 19.03 24.78 9.35
N GLU A 142 18.79 23.91 10.33
CA GLU A 142 19.55 22.67 10.49
C GLU A 142 18.97 21.49 9.70
N VAL A 143 17.69 21.53 9.34
CA VAL A 143 16.99 20.43 8.66
C VAL A 143 16.49 20.85 7.28
N TYR A 144 15.53 21.78 7.22
CA TYR A 144 14.83 22.07 5.96
C TYR A 144 15.69 22.79 4.92
N ASP A 145 16.61 23.65 5.34
CA ASP A 145 17.53 24.36 4.44
C ASP A 145 18.61 23.41 3.86
N ASN A 146 18.90 22.30 4.54
CA ASN A 146 19.85 21.27 4.08
C ASN A 146 19.21 20.16 3.23
N ALA A 147 17.89 19.98 3.36
CA ALA A 147 17.13 18.92 2.68
C ALA A 147 15.95 19.52 1.91
N SER A 148 16.26 20.31 0.88
CA SER A 148 15.24 20.81 -0.05
C SER A 148 14.69 19.67 -0.93
N PHE A 149 13.57 19.92 -1.62
CA PHE A 149 13.02 18.98 -2.61
C PHE A 149 14.08 18.48 -3.61
N VAL A 150 14.98 19.37 -4.06
CA VAL A 150 16.04 19.02 -5.01
C VAL A 150 17.09 18.11 -4.36
N ASP A 151 17.41 18.31 -3.09
CA ASP A 151 18.40 17.51 -2.39
C ASP A 151 17.87 16.12 -2.04
N ILE A 152 16.57 16.03 -1.73
CA ILE A 152 15.86 14.74 -1.57
C ILE A 152 15.82 13.98 -2.91
N LEU A 153 15.53 14.66 -4.03
CA LEU A 153 15.61 14.04 -5.36
C LEU A 153 17.04 13.56 -5.66
N LYS A 154 18.06 14.38 -5.41
CA LYS A 154 19.47 13.97 -5.57
C LYS A 154 19.82 12.77 -4.69
N PHE A 155 19.37 12.74 -3.44
CA PHE A 155 19.57 11.61 -2.55
C PHE A 155 19.05 10.31 -3.19
N TYR A 156 17.81 10.31 -3.68
CA TYR A 156 17.24 9.12 -4.33
C TYR A 156 17.97 8.73 -5.62
N LEU A 157 18.37 9.69 -6.45
CA LEU A 157 19.15 9.42 -7.67
C LEU A 157 20.53 8.81 -7.37
N LEU A 158 21.16 9.22 -6.28
CA LEU A 158 22.45 8.68 -5.82
C LEU A 158 22.31 7.35 -5.05
N ASN A 159 21.08 6.99 -4.65
CA ASN A 159 20.79 5.75 -3.92
C ASN A 159 19.64 4.99 -4.62
N PRO A 160 19.86 4.47 -5.86
CA PRO A 160 18.79 3.95 -6.71
C PRO A 160 18.06 2.74 -6.11
N SER A 161 18.71 1.93 -5.29
CA SER A 161 18.05 0.83 -4.56
C SER A 161 17.00 1.35 -3.57
N ARG A 162 17.32 2.42 -2.84
CA ARG A 162 16.39 3.09 -1.92
C ARG A 162 15.24 3.74 -2.68
N PHE A 163 15.54 4.35 -3.83
CA PHE A 163 14.48 4.94 -4.65
C PHE A 163 13.53 3.88 -5.19
N MET A 164 14.06 2.77 -5.69
CA MET A 164 13.29 1.61 -6.17
C MET A 164 12.37 1.05 -5.08
N GLU A 165 12.86 0.91 -3.84
CA GLU A 165 12.06 0.48 -2.69
C GLU A 165 10.83 1.38 -2.49
N LYS A 166 11.02 2.71 -2.50
CA LYS A 166 9.91 3.65 -2.31
C LYS A 166 8.97 3.74 -3.51
N LEU A 167 9.47 3.57 -4.73
CA LEU A 167 8.62 3.49 -5.93
C LEU A 167 7.78 2.19 -5.96
N LYS A 168 8.30 1.07 -5.46
CA LYS A 168 7.52 -0.17 -5.29
C LYS A 168 6.37 0.04 -4.32
N LEU A 169 6.64 0.68 -3.17
CA LEU A 169 5.58 1.05 -2.22
C LEU A 169 4.54 2.01 -2.84
N SER A 170 4.98 2.98 -3.64
CA SER A 170 4.08 3.88 -4.39
C SER A 170 3.20 3.09 -5.36
N ALA A 171 3.77 2.13 -6.08
CA ALA A 171 3.05 1.26 -7.00
C ALA A 171 2.03 0.37 -6.28
N ASP A 172 2.40 -0.27 -5.18
CA ASP A 172 1.49 -1.08 -4.37
C ASP A 172 0.40 -0.20 -3.72
N SER A 173 0.71 1.03 -3.32
CA SER A 173 -0.30 2.00 -2.86
C SER A 173 -1.28 2.40 -3.95
N SER A 174 -0.86 2.37 -5.22
CA SER A 174 -1.71 2.75 -6.35
C SER A 174 -2.79 1.71 -6.66
N VAL A 175 -2.61 0.45 -6.28
CA VAL A 175 -3.60 -0.61 -6.53
C VAL A 175 -4.90 -0.39 -5.77
N ILE A 176 -4.84 0.35 -4.67
CA ILE A 176 -5.98 0.73 -3.84
C ILE A 176 -6.56 2.06 -4.35
N ILE A 177 -7.62 1.98 -5.16
CA ILE A 177 -8.29 3.18 -5.72
C ILE A 177 -9.28 3.84 -4.75
N ARG A 178 -9.76 3.09 -3.75
CA ARG A 178 -10.65 3.56 -2.68
C ARG A 178 -9.82 3.57 -1.40
N PRO A 179 -9.49 4.74 -0.81
CA PRO A 179 -8.64 4.80 0.37
C PRO A 179 -9.13 3.85 1.47
N SER A 180 -8.24 2.99 1.95
CA SER A 180 -8.55 1.90 2.89
C SER A 180 -9.01 2.37 4.28
N TYR A 181 -8.79 3.64 4.62
CA TYR A 181 -9.14 4.24 5.91
C TYR A 181 -10.47 5.01 5.89
N LEU A 182 -11.20 5.03 4.77
CA LEU A 182 -12.42 5.82 4.63
C LEU A 182 -13.56 4.99 4.02
N GLY A 183 -14.46 4.50 4.87
CA GLY A 183 -15.69 3.81 4.44
C GLY A 183 -16.58 4.71 3.58
N ASN A 184 -17.39 4.11 2.72
CA ASN A 184 -18.21 4.82 1.72
C ASN A 184 -19.72 4.58 1.83
N TYR A 185 -20.17 4.12 3.01
CA TYR A 185 -21.58 4.09 3.39
C TYR A 185 -21.92 5.23 4.36
N SER A 186 -23.20 5.64 4.34
CA SER A 186 -23.74 6.48 5.40
C SER A 186 -23.92 5.66 6.68
N LYS A 187 -23.89 6.32 7.84
CA LYS A 187 -24.12 5.65 9.13
C LYS A 187 -25.53 5.06 9.26
N GLU A 188 -26.51 5.62 8.53
CA GLU A 188 -27.90 5.15 8.56
C GLU A 188 -28.06 3.85 7.75
N ASP A 189 -27.35 3.74 6.62
CA ASP A 189 -27.43 2.57 5.74
C ASP A 189 -26.58 1.39 6.24
N GLU A 190 -25.46 1.69 6.90
CA GLU A 190 -24.51 0.69 7.39
C GLU A 190 -24.00 1.09 8.78
N PRO A 191 -24.46 0.43 9.85
CA PRO A 191 -24.04 0.76 11.21
C PRO A 191 -22.59 0.36 11.49
N GLU A 192 -22.04 -0.63 10.77
CA GLU A 192 -20.66 -1.04 10.92
C GLU A 192 -19.70 0.03 10.36
N ARG A 193 -18.79 0.55 11.21
CA ARG A 193 -17.81 1.54 10.78
C ARG A 193 -16.83 0.94 9.76
N LEU A 194 -16.32 1.80 8.88
CA LEU A 194 -15.32 1.45 7.85
C LEU A 194 -15.83 0.38 6.86
N SER A 195 -17.09 0.46 6.45
CA SER A 195 -17.66 -0.45 5.46
C SER A 195 -17.54 0.09 4.03
N PHE A 196 -17.38 -0.82 3.08
CA PHE A 196 -17.12 -0.50 1.68
C PHE A 196 -18.16 -1.15 0.76
N THR A 197 -18.65 -0.40 -0.23
CA THR A 197 -19.57 -0.92 -1.24
C THR A 197 -18.84 -1.75 -2.29
N GLU A 198 -19.39 -2.91 -2.64
CA GLU A 198 -18.88 -3.75 -3.75
C GLU A 198 -19.49 -3.40 -5.11
N ARG A 199 -20.29 -2.32 -5.19
CA ARG A 199 -20.84 -1.87 -6.46
C ARG A 199 -19.73 -1.37 -7.39
N PHE A 200 -19.78 -1.82 -8.65
CA PHE A 200 -18.81 -1.45 -9.69
C PHE A 200 -17.33 -1.66 -9.29
N SER A 201 -17.03 -2.73 -8.55
CA SER A 201 -15.68 -3.02 -8.03
C SER A 201 -14.79 -3.85 -8.96
N LEU A 202 -15.23 -4.18 -10.18
CA LEU A 202 -14.44 -4.99 -11.12
C LEU A 202 -13.02 -4.43 -11.33
N TRP A 203 -12.91 -3.13 -11.63
CA TRP A 203 -11.61 -2.50 -11.87
C TRP A 203 -10.74 -2.42 -10.60
N SER A 204 -11.33 -2.10 -9.44
CA SER A 204 -10.60 -2.12 -8.17
C SER A 204 -10.08 -3.51 -7.83
N ASN A 205 -10.86 -4.56 -8.10
CA ASN A 205 -10.50 -5.93 -7.77
C ASN A 205 -9.38 -6.44 -8.68
N ILE A 206 -9.43 -6.11 -9.98
CA ILE A 206 -8.34 -6.39 -10.93
C ILE A 206 -7.04 -5.72 -10.44
N ARG A 207 -7.08 -4.44 -10.07
CA ARG A 207 -5.90 -3.72 -9.57
C ARG A 207 -5.38 -4.32 -8.26
N LYS A 208 -6.24 -4.60 -7.29
CA LYS A 208 -5.83 -5.24 -6.01
C LYS A 208 -5.09 -6.57 -6.23
N ASN A 209 -5.48 -7.34 -7.24
CA ASN A 209 -4.81 -8.60 -7.59
C ASN A 209 -3.43 -8.43 -8.23
N THR A 210 -3.01 -7.20 -8.59
CA THR A 210 -1.65 -6.93 -9.06
C THR A 210 -0.69 -6.52 -7.94
N LEU A 211 -1.09 -6.65 -6.66
CA LEU A 211 -0.20 -6.35 -5.53
C LEU A 211 1.13 -7.13 -5.66
N GLY A 212 2.26 -6.48 -5.36
CA GLY A 212 3.60 -7.06 -5.48
C GLY A 212 4.17 -7.09 -6.91
N SER A 213 3.31 -7.07 -7.93
CA SER A 213 3.70 -6.97 -9.36
C SER A 213 3.41 -5.59 -9.97
N ALA A 214 2.67 -4.73 -9.27
CA ALA A 214 2.20 -3.43 -9.75
C ALA A 214 3.33 -2.54 -10.30
N PHE A 215 4.47 -2.50 -9.61
CA PHE A 215 5.63 -1.73 -10.06
C PHE A 215 6.11 -2.16 -11.45
N TYR A 216 6.24 -3.47 -11.68
CA TYR A 216 6.71 -4.01 -12.96
C TYR A 216 5.70 -3.77 -14.07
N ILE A 217 4.40 -3.88 -13.78
CA ILE A 217 3.33 -3.57 -14.74
C ILE A 217 3.38 -2.09 -15.15
N ILE A 218 3.44 -1.18 -14.17
CA ILE A 218 3.51 0.26 -14.40
C ILE A 218 4.76 0.60 -15.20
N PHE A 219 5.92 0.06 -14.82
CA PHE A 219 7.19 0.31 -15.48
C PHE A 219 7.17 -0.16 -16.95
N THR A 220 6.83 -1.43 -17.19
CA THR A 220 6.79 -2.00 -18.54
C THR A 220 5.79 -1.27 -19.43
N PHE A 221 4.57 -1.01 -18.92
CA PHE A 221 3.56 -0.27 -19.68
C PHE A 221 4.02 1.15 -20.01
N SER A 222 4.66 1.84 -19.06
CA SER A 222 5.17 3.20 -19.24
C SER A 222 6.28 3.26 -20.28
N VAL A 223 7.22 2.32 -20.27
CA VAL A 223 8.29 2.23 -21.28
C VAL A 223 7.72 1.99 -22.67
N LEU A 224 6.79 1.03 -22.81
CA LEU A 224 6.14 0.73 -24.09
C LEU A 224 5.34 1.93 -24.61
N PHE A 225 4.54 2.55 -23.74
CA PHE A 225 3.76 3.74 -24.10
C PHE A 225 4.68 4.87 -24.58
N PHE A 226 5.80 5.11 -23.88
CA PHE A 226 6.77 6.14 -24.27
C PHE A 226 7.41 5.85 -25.62
N ILE A 227 7.89 4.62 -25.87
CA ILE A 227 8.52 4.25 -27.15
C ILE A 227 7.53 4.42 -28.30
N ILE A 228 6.30 3.90 -28.16
CA ILE A 228 5.24 4.04 -29.17
C ILE A 228 4.92 5.51 -29.41
N ASN A 229 4.81 6.30 -28.34
CA ASN A 229 4.47 7.72 -28.45
C ASN A 229 5.57 8.52 -29.17
N ILE A 230 6.85 8.27 -28.90
CA ILE A 230 7.96 8.91 -29.60
C ILE A 230 7.97 8.50 -31.08
N TYR A 231 7.73 7.21 -31.39
CA TYR A 231 7.59 6.73 -32.76
C TYR A 231 6.47 7.46 -33.51
N GLU A 232 5.28 7.59 -32.89
CA GLU A 232 4.15 8.31 -33.46
C GLU A 232 4.46 9.79 -33.71
N ILE A 233 5.14 10.47 -32.79
CA ILE A 233 5.55 11.87 -32.99
C ILE A 233 6.46 11.97 -34.23
N ILE A 234 7.48 11.12 -34.32
CA ILE A 234 8.44 11.14 -35.44
C ILE A 234 7.72 10.83 -36.76
N ASN A 235 6.93 9.76 -36.79
CA ASN A 235 6.20 9.33 -37.99
C ASN A 235 5.21 10.39 -38.46
N ASN A 236 4.43 10.98 -37.55
CA ASN A 236 3.45 12.02 -37.92
C ASN A 236 4.13 13.31 -38.42
N ILE A 237 5.29 13.68 -37.87
CA ILE A 237 6.09 14.81 -38.37
C ILE A 237 6.62 14.51 -39.78
N GLN A 238 7.16 13.31 -40.01
CA GLN A 238 7.68 12.89 -41.32
C GLN A 238 6.58 12.83 -42.39
N GLN A 239 5.37 12.45 -42.01
CA GLN A 239 4.19 12.41 -42.89
C GLN A 239 3.47 13.76 -43.02
N TYR A 240 3.97 14.83 -42.37
CA TYR A 240 3.33 16.15 -42.31
C TYR A 240 1.88 16.12 -41.79
N TYR A 241 1.55 15.15 -40.94
CA TYR A 241 0.23 15.01 -40.34
C TYR A 241 0.14 15.81 -39.04
N ASN A 242 -0.23 17.08 -39.17
CA ASN A 242 -0.24 18.07 -38.09
C ASN A 242 -1.17 17.70 -36.92
N GLU A 243 -2.38 17.21 -37.20
CA GLU A 243 -3.35 16.82 -36.17
C GLU A 243 -2.88 15.61 -35.37
N GLY A 244 -2.35 14.58 -36.06
CA GLY A 244 -1.73 13.42 -35.42
C GLY A 244 -0.52 13.80 -34.58
N THR A 245 0.31 14.73 -35.07
CA THR A 245 1.45 15.26 -34.30
C THR A 245 0.97 15.91 -33.00
N ALA A 246 -0.03 16.79 -33.05
CA ALA A 246 -0.59 17.43 -31.86
C ALA A 246 -1.23 16.42 -30.89
N ALA A 247 -1.94 15.41 -31.42
CA ALA A 247 -2.51 14.33 -30.62
C ALA A 247 -1.42 13.47 -29.93
N ALA A 248 -0.32 13.17 -30.64
CA ALA A 248 0.81 12.42 -30.08
C ALA A 248 1.52 13.22 -28.98
N PHE A 249 1.69 14.54 -29.14
CA PHE A 249 2.17 15.41 -28.05
C PHE A 249 1.19 15.50 -26.87
N ALA A 250 -0.13 15.42 -27.10
CA ALA A 250 -1.11 15.35 -26.03
C ALA A 250 -1.01 14.02 -25.25
N ALA A 251 -0.72 12.92 -25.94
CA ALA A 251 -0.40 11.64 -25.30
C ALA A 251 0.93 11.69 -24.53
N LEU A 252 1.95 12.42 -25.02
CA LEU A 252 3.18 12.67 -24.27
C LEU A 252 2.91 13.47 -22.98
N LEU A 253 2.07 14.50 -23.06
CA LEU A 253 1.63 15.27 -21.89
C LEU A 253 0.94 14.37 -20.86
N LEU A 254 0.07 13.46 -21.30
CA LEU A 254 -0.59 12.48 -20.43
C LEU A 254 0.44 11.56 -19.75
N PHE A 255 1.42 11.06 -20.51
CA PHE A 255 2.52 10.25 -19.96
C PHE A 255 3.32 11.01 -18.90
N LEU A 256 3.79 12.22 -19.21
CA LEU A 256 4.58 13.05 -18.30
C LEU A 256 3.79 13.40 -17.03
N THR A 257 2.49 13.70 -17.19
CA THR A 257 1.58 13.93 -16.06
C THR A 257 1.51 12.70 -15.17
N THR A 258 1.27 11.53 -15.76
CA THR A 258 1.18 10.26 -15.02
C THR A 258 2.47 9.95 -14.26
N MET A 259 3.63 10.03 -14.92
CA MET A 259 4.92 9.78 -14.28
C MET A 259 5.27 10.80 -13.19
N SER A 260 4.88 12.06 -13.37
CA SER A 260 5.04 13.07 -12.32
C SER A 260 4.23 12.72 -11.07
N GLN A 261 2.97 12.29 -11.24
CA GLN A 261 2.09 11.94 -10.12
C GLN A 261 2.47 10.61 -9.46
N PHE A 262 3.24 9.76 -10.14
CA PHE A 262 3.79 8.53 -9.57
C PHE A 262 5.01 8.80 -8.68
N VAL A 263 5.90 9.69 -9.14
CA VAL A 263 7.22 9.93 -8.53
C VAL A 263 7.21 11.04 -7.49
N LEU A 264 6.52 12.15 -7.75
CA LEU A 264 6.55 13.33 -6.89
C LEU A 264 6.01 13.08 -5.48
N PRO A 265 4.96 12.26 -5.24
CA PRO A 265 4.50 11.98 -3.89
C PRO A 265 5.56 11.34 -3.00
N VAL A 266 6.39 10.44 -3.55
CA VAL A 266 7.49 9.81 -2.80
C VAL A 266 8.55 10.83 -2.40
N ILE A 267 8.92 11.72 -3.32
CA ILE A 267 9.97 12.73 -3.07
C ILE A 267 9.46 13.84 -2.16
N GLY A 268 8.22 14.28 -2.36
CA GLY A 268 7.65 15.46 -1.71
C GLY A 268 6.85 15.17 -0.44
N ASN A 269 6.52 13.91 -0.15
CA ASN A 269 5.71 13.54 1.02
C ASN A 269 6.20 12.26 1.73
N GLY A 270 7.29 11.64 1.26
CA GLY A 270 7.74 10.34 1.77
C GLY A 270 6.65 9.27 1.62
N GLU A 271 6.40 8.52 2.68
CA GLU A 271 5.35 7.49 2.72
C GLU A 271 4.00 7.98 3.27
N ALA A 272 3.86 9.28 3.55
CA ALA A 272 2.65 9.81 4.15
C ALA A 272 1.51 9.86 3.12
N ASP A 273 0.35 9.29 3.47
CA ASP A 273 -0.89 9.31 2.69
C ASP A 273 -0.74 8.86 1.22
N LEU A 274 0.19 7.96 0.89
CA LEU A 274 0.48 7.59 -0.51
C LEU A 274 -0.78 7.21 -1.31
N GLN A 275 -1.69 6.40 -0.74
CA GLN A 275 -2.96 6.01 -1.38
C GLN A 275 -3.79 7.23 -1.84
N LYS A 276 -3.87 8.29 -1.02
CA LYS A 276 -4.55 9.55 -1.36
C LYS A 276 -3.85 10.29 -2.50
N HIS A 277 -2.52 10.28 -2.50
CA HIS A 277 -1.73 10.95 -3.53
C HIS A 277 -1.75 10.20 -4.88
N MET A 278 -2.05 8.89 -4.88
CA MET A 278 -2.17 8.09 -6.10
C MET A 278 -3.45 8.33 -6.91
N LEU A 279 -4.40 9.14 -6.45
CA LEU A 279 -5.67 9.39 -7.15
C LEU A 279 -5.47 9.88 -8.60
N LEU A 280 -4.67 10.95 -8.79
CA LEU A 280 -4.47 11.53 -10.12
C LEU A 280 -3.57 10.63 -10.99
N PHE A 281 -2.59 9.96 -10.37
CA PHE A 281 -1.80 8.93 -11.05
C PHE A 281 -2.72 7.83 -11.61
N ASN A 282 -3.61 7.28 -10.78
CA ASN A 282 -4.53 6.21 -11.18
C ASN A 282 -5.42 6.66 -12.33
N LEU A 283 -6.02 7.84 -12.25
CA LEU A 283 -6.84 8.39 -13.33
C LEU A 283 -6.06 8.53 -14.64
N CYS A 284 -4.86 9.13 -14.61
CA CYS A 284 -4.08 9.35 -15.82
C CYS A 284 -3.49 8.04 -16.38
N PHE A 285 -3.08 7.10 -15.53
CA PHE A 285 -2.62 5.77 -15.93
C PHE A 285 -3.74 4.98 -16.60
N ASP A 286 -4.95 5.00 -16.05
CA ASP A 286 -6.11 4.34 -16.65
C ASP A 286 -6.46 4.97 -18.01
N LEU A 287 -6.36 6.31 -18.14
CA LEU A 287 -6.48 6.99 -19.42
C LEU A 287 -5.37 6.58 -20.41
N MET A 288 -4.12 6.38 -19.96
CA MET A 288 -3.06 5.88 -20.83
C MET A 288 -3.37 4.47 -21.34
N ILE A 289 -3.93 3.60 -20.50
CA ILE A 289 -4.38 2.25 -20.93
C ILE A 289 -5.44 2.38 -22.03
N LEU A 290 -6.45 3.24 -21.83
CA LEU A 290 -7.50 3.46 -22.83
C LEU A 290 -6.96 4.04 -24.14
N VAL A 291 -6.03 5.00 -24.07
CA VAL A 291 -5.35 5.57 -25.25
C VAL A 291 -4.52 4.50 -25.96
N GLY A 292 -3.81 3.65 -25.22
CA GLY A 292 -3.05 2.52 -25.77
C GLY A 292 -3.94 1.51 -26.48
N ILE A 293 -5.08 1.15 -25.89
CA ILE A 293 -6.08 0.27 -26.51
C ILE A 293 -6.65 0.90 -27.78
N TYR A 294 -7.00 2.19 -27.74
CA TYR A 294 -7.48 2.92 -28.91
C TYR A 294 -6.44 2.93 -30.04
N TRP A 295 -5.17 3.21 -29.71
CA TRP A 295 -4.08 3.18 -30.66
C TRP A 295 -3.90 1.79 -31.29
N LEU A 296 -4.00 0.72 -30.50
CA LEU A 296 -3.92 -0.66 -31.01
C LEU A 296 -5.06 -0.96 -32.00
N ILE A 297 -6.30 -0.60 -31.67
CA ILE A 297 -7.48 -0.83 -32.51
C ILE A 297 -7.38 -0.06 -33.83
N ASN A 298 -6.84 1.15 -33.81
CA ASN A 298 -6.76 1.98 -35.01
C ASN A 298 -5.63 1.54 -35.97
N ASN A 299 -4.53 0.98 -35.44
CA ASN A 299 -3.37 0.60 -36.24
C ASN A 299 -3.33 -0.87 -36.65
N TYR A 300 -4.09 -1.72 -35.96
CA TYR A 300 -4.14 -3.16 -36.23
C TYR A 300 -5.59 -3.64 -36.35
N SER A 301 -5.82 -4.65 -37.18
CA SER A 301 -7.16 -5.25 -37.27
C SER A 301 -7.57 -5.81 -35.90
N LEU A 302 -8.87 -5.76 -35.57
CA LEU A 302 -9.37 -6.25 -34.28
C LEU A 302 -8.94 -7.70 -34.00
N LYS A 303 -8.86 -8.53 -35.04
CA LYS A 303 -8.33 -9.90 -34.95
C LYS A 303 -6.86 -9.89 -34.53
N THR A 304 -6.02 -9.06 -35.13
CA THR A 304 -4.59 -8.90 -34.79
C THR A 304 -4.39 -8.37 -33.38
N VAL A 305 -5.18 -7.38 -32.95
CA VAL A 305 -5.13 -6.84 -31.58
C VAL A 305 -5.46 -7.92 -30.58
N LEU A 306 -6.56 -8.67 -30.79
CA LEU A 306 -6.90 -9.81 -29.92
C LEU A 306 -5.80 -10.88 -29.95
N LEU A 307 -5.19 -11.15 -31.11
CA LEU A 307 -4.13 -12.15 -31.26
C LEU A 307 -2.80 -11.76 -30.58
N ILE A 308 -2.51 -10.46 -30.39
CA ILE A 308 -1.31 -9.96 -29.70
C ILE A 308 -1.61 -9.75 -28.21
N ALA A 309 -2.78 -9.20 -27.87
CA ALA A 309 -3.17 -8.91 -26.51
C ALA A 309 -3.38 -10.18 -25.68
N LEU A 310 -3.98 -11.24 -26.25
CA LEU A 310 -4.17 -12.50 -25.52
C LEU A 310 -2.85 -13.13 -25.07
N PRO A 311 -1.84 -13.36 -25.94
CA PRO A 311 -0.56 -13.91 -25.51
C PRO A 311 0.23 -12.92 -24.65
N ALA A 312 0.13 -11.61 -24.86
CA ALA A 312 0.76 -10.64 -23.95
C ALA A 312 0.15 -10.71 -22.54
N VAL A 313 -1.17 -10.84 -22.42
CA VAL A 313 -1.86 -11.06 -21.14
C VAL A 313 -1.49 -12.41 -20.55
N VAL A 314 -1.42 -13.48 -21.34
CA VAL A 314 -1.00 -14.81 -20.87
C VAL A 314 0.46 -14.80 -20.43
N VAL A 315 1.36 -14.15 -21.15
CA VAL A 315 2.78 -14.01 -20.78
C VAL A 315 2.93 -13.12 -19.55
N LEU A 316 2.19 -12.02 -19.45
CA LEU A 316 2.18 -11.19 -18.24
C LEU A 316 1.63 -11.98 -17.05
N SER A 317 0.57 -12.78 -17.25
CA SER A 317 0.01 -13.68 -16.23
C SER A 317 1.02 -14.76 -15.83
N ILE A 318 1.74 -15.34 -16.79
CA ILE A 318 2.80 -16.32 -16.55
C ILE A 318 3.99 -15.69 -15.82
N ILE A 319 4.39 -14.46 -16.15
CA ILE A 319 5.47 -13.73 -15.45
C ILE A 319 5.04 -13.34 -14.03
N ILE A 320 3.75 -13.03 -13.82
CA ILE A 320 3.18 -12.79 -12.49
C ILE A 320 3.10 -14.09 -11.68
N LEU A 321 2.82 -15.23 -12.34
CA LEU A 321 2.80 -16.56 -11.71
C LEU A 321 4.20 -17.13 -11.47
N ILE A 322 5.18 -16.76 -12.29
CA ILE A 322 6.61 -17.00 -12.08
C ILE A 322 7.14 -15.83 -11.24
N GLN A 323 6.62 -15.68 -10.02
CA GLN A 323 7.49 -15.10 -9.00
C GLN A 323 8.66 -16.06 -8.84
N PRO A 324 9.92 -15.60 -8.90
CA PRO A 324 11.01 -16.45 -8.46
C PRO A 324 10.68 -16.81 -7.02
N ALA A 325 10.43 -18.11 -6.78
CA ALA A 325 10.34 -18.65 -5.44
C ALA A 325 11.50 -18.01 -4.67
N ASN A 326 11.18 -17.26 -3.61
CA ASN A 326 12.19 -16.62 -2.79
C ASN A 326 13.03 -17.76 -2.22
N GLU A 327 14.16 -18.09 -2.87
CA GLU A 327 15.07 -19.12 -2.39
C GLU A 327 15.84 -18.57 -1.19
N LYS A 328 15.16 -18.51 -0.03
CA LYS A 328 15.74 -18.37 1.32
C LYS A 328 14.73 -18.99 2.28
N THR A 329 15.04 -19.95 3.13
CA THR A 329 16.32 -20.38 3.71
C THR A 329 16.21 -21.89 4.01
N LYS A 330 17.35 -22.60 4.00
CA LYS A 330 17.46 -24.00 4.43
C LYS A 330 16.80 -24.21 5.79
N GLU A 331 15.77 -25.05 5.83
CA GLU A 331 15.22 -25.51 7.10
C GLU A 331 16.06 -26.66 7.66
N ALA A 332 16.53 -26.48 8.89
CA ALA A 332 16.99 -27.55 9.75
C ALA A 332 15.82 -27.92 10.65
N GLY A 333 15.27 -29.12 10.47
CA GLY A 333 14.07 -29.60 11.16
C GLY A 333 13.44 -30.79 10.44
N SER A 334 12.60 -31.56 11.14
CA SER A 334 11.82 -32.67 10.57
C SER A 334 10.63 -32.17 9.74
N LEU A 335 10.11 -30.97 10.06
CA LEU A 335 8.98 -30.32 9.37
C LEU A 335 9.47 -29.11 8.57
N LYS A 336 8.73 -28.81 7.50
CA LYS A 336 9.03 -27.72 6.57
C LYS A 336 7.89 -26.71 6.48
N THR A 337 8.23 -25.44 6.29
CA THR A 337 7.29 -24.34 6.04
C THR A 337 6.40 -24.67 4.85
N GLY A 338 5.11 -24.41 5.01
CA GLY A 338 4.07 -24.73 4.03
C GLY A 338 3.54 -26.17 4.09
N GLN A 339 4.12 -27.05 4.91
CA GLN A 339 3.55 -28.38 5.15
C GLN A 339 2.30 -28.29 6.03
N TYR A 340 1.35 -29.20 5.77
CA TYR A 340 0.12 -29.32 6.54
C TYR A 340 0.22 -30.43 7.59
N ILE A 341 -0.39 -30.21 8.75
CA ILE A 341 -0.39 -31.10 9.91
C ILE A 341 -1.81 -31.26 10.46
N TYR A 342 -2.15 -32.45 10.95
CA TYR A 342 -3.31 -32.68 11.80
C TYR A 342 -2.92 -32.64 13.27
N LEU A 343 -3.60 -31.79 14.05
CA LEU A 343 -3.38 -31.66 15.50
C LEU A 343 -4.65 -31.15 16.19
N GLY A 344 -5.24 -31.94 17.09
CA GLY A 344 -6.48 -31.58 17.79
C GLY A 344 -7.75 -31.72 16.96
N ARG A 345 -8.90 -31.55 17.62
CA ARG A 345 -10.23 -31.66 16.99
C ARG A 345 -11.18 -30.60 17.53
N TYR A 346 -11.90 -29.92 16.65
CA TYR A 346 -12.95 -28.97 17.04
C TYR A 346 -14.29 -29.38 16.42
N ASN A 347 -15.36 -29.41 17.21
CA ASN A 347 -16.69 -29.89 16.78
C ASN A 347 -16.66 -31.27 16.10
N ASN A 348 -15.83 -32.19 16.63
CA ASN A 348 -15.54 -33.54 16.12
C ASN A 348 -14.75 -33.62 14.79
N GLU A 349 -14.42 -32.49 14.16
CA GLU A 349 -13.61 -32.45 12.95
C GLU A 349 -12.12 -32.27 13.28
N PRO A 350 -11.20 -32.99 12.59
CA PRO A 350 -9.77 -32.83 12.80
C PRO A 350 -9.30 -31.46 12.31
N LEU A 351 -8.50 -30.78 13.13
CA LEU A 351 -7.96 -29.46 12.80
C LEU A 351 -6.74 -29.61 11.91
N LYS A 352 -6.75 -28.87 10.78
CA LYS A 352 -5.64 -28.79 9.84
C LYS A 352 -4.85 -27.50 10.07
N TRP A 353 -3.54 -27.63 10.15
CA TRP A 353 -2.61 -26.53 10.41
C TRP A 353 -1.58 -26.46 9.31
N VAL A 354 -1.08 -25.27 9.01
CA VAL A 354 0.08 -25.04 8.15
C VAL A 354 1.26 -24.62 9.00
N VAL A 355 2.45 -25.17 8.72
CA VAL A 355 3.71 -24.74 9.33
C VAL A 355 4.12 -23.40 8.73
N LEU A 356 4.28 -22.37 9.56
CA LEU A 356 4.62 -21.02 9.13
C LEU A 356 6.10 -20.68 9.29
N ASN A 357 6.71 -21.13 10.38
CA ASN A 357 8.09 -20.79 10.74
C ASN A 357 8.62 -21.79 11.78
N ASN A 358 9.95 -21.82 11.98
CA ASN A 358 10.58 -22.43 13.15
C ASN A 358 11.48 -21.39 13.83
N ASP A 359 11.27 -21.15 15.13
CA ASP A 359 12.05 -20.20 15.94
C ASP A 359 12.34 -20.75 17.35
N GLU A 360 12.83 -19.90 18.25
CA GLU A 360 13.18 -20.30 19.62
C GLU A 360 12.02 -20.89 20.44
N ASN A 361 10.77 -20.65 20.03
CA ASN A 361 9.57 -21.26 20.64
C ASN A 361 9.16 -22.57 19.96
N GLY A 362 9.89 -23.03 18.94
CA GLY A 362 9.61 -24.21 18.12
C GLY A 362 8.86 -23.90 16.83
N TYR A 363 8.12 -24.88 16.30
CA TYR A 363 7.37 -24.70 15.05
C TYR A 363 6.10 -23.88 15.28
N LEU A 364 5.98 -22.74 14.59
CA LEU A 364 4.76 -21.95 14.55
C LEU A 364 3.77 -22.58 13.57
N LEU A 365 2.62 -23.01 14.09
CA LEU A 365 1.52 -23.54 13.31
C LEU A 365 0.35 -22.56 13.28
N TRP A 366 -0.36 -22.52 12.15
CA TRP A 366 -1.55 -21.69 11.98
C TRP A 366 -2.70 -22.51 11.38
N CYS A 367 -3.90 -22.41 11.94
CA CYS A 367 -5.06 -23.11 11.41
C CYS A 367 -5.31 -22.72 9.95
N ASP A 368 -5.66 -23.71 9.12
CA ASP A 368 -5.95 -23.49 7.70
C ASP A 368 -7.17 -22.59 7.50
N ASN A 369 -8.20 -22.73 8.34
CA ASN A 369 -9.44 -21.96 8.26
C ASN A 369 -9.87 -21.45 9.63
N ALA A 370 -10.81 -20.49 9.63
CA ALA A 370 -11.46 -20.05 10.85
C ALA A 370 -12.22 -21.22 11.50
N VAL A 371 -12.01 -21.40 12.80
CA VAL A 371 -12.66 -22.45 13.59
C VAL A 371 -13.96 -21.94 14.23
N GLU A 372 -14.08 -20.63 14.44
CA GLU A 372 -15.24 -19.96 15.03
C GLU A 372 -15.37 -18.53 14.48
N TYR A 373 -16.57 -17.95 14.54
CA TYR A 373 -16.89 -16.57 14.16
C TYR A 373 -17.47 -15.81 15.34
N MET A 374 -16.66 -14.96 15.96
CA MET A 374 -17.05 -14.21 17.15
C MET A 374 -16.53 -12.77 17.13
N GLU A 375 -17.09 -11.99 18.05
CA GLU A 375 -16.62 -10.66 18.40
C GLU A 375 -15.24 -10.77 19.05
N PHE A 376 -14.32 -9.86 18.73
CA PHE A 376 -13.02 -9.79 19.38
C PHE A 376 -13.18 -9.56 20.88
N ASP A 377 -14.04 -8.60 21.21
CA ASP A 377 -14.44 -8.27 22.57
C ASP A 377 -15.88 -7.79 22.55
N LYS A 378 -16.72 -8.33 23.44
CA LYS A 378 -18.12 -7.97 23.49
C LYS A 378 -18.28 -6.53 23.97
N LYS A 379 -19.41 -5.93 23.58
CA LYS A 379 -19.81 -4.65 24.16
C LYS A 379 -19.96 -4.79 25.68
N ASP A 380 -19.39 -3.85 26.43
CA ASP A 380 -19.69 -3.72 27.84
C ASP A 380 -21.12 -3.18 28.00
N GLU A 381 -22.04 -4.04 28.45
CA GLU A 381 -23.44 -3.67 28.68
C GLU A 381 -23.61 -2.70 29.86
N THR A 382 -22.60 -2.58 30.74
CA THR A 382 -22.63 -1.72 31.93
C THR A 382 -22.04 -0.34 31.69
N ASN A 383 -21.24 -0.18 30.62
CA ASN A 383 -20.64 1.09 30.24
C ASN A 383 -21.28 1.66 28.96
N ALA A 384 -22.17 2.64 29.15
CA ALA A 384 -22.85 3.32 28.04
C ALA A 384 -21.90 4.05 27.07
N GLU A 385 -20.65 4.31 27.47
CA GLU A 385 -19.63 4.95 26.63
C GLU A 385 -18.81 3.93 25.80
N ASN A 386 -18.76 2.65 26.19
CA ASN A 386 -17.99 1.61 25.48
C ASN A 386 -18.90 0.66 24.67
N ILE A 387 -19.63 1.22 23.70
CA ILE A 387 -20.59 0.45 22.89
C ILE A 387 -19.96 -0.41 21.78
N TYR A 388 -18.64 -0.34 21.57
CA TYR A 388 -17.94 -0.96 20.44
C TYR A 388 -16.94 -2.05 20.84
N GLY A 389 -16.86 -2.39 22.13
CA GLY A 389 -15.87 -3.33 22.68
C GLY A 389 -14.47 -2.71 22.81
N SER A 390 -13.55 -3.45 23.42
CA SER A 390 -12.15 -3.05 23.63
C SER A 390 -11.21 -3.68 22.60
N ASN A 391 -10.18 -2.94 22.18
CA ASN A 391 -9.07 -3.48 21.39
C ASN A 391 -7.89 -4.02 22.22
N ASP A 392 -8.08 -4.17 23.53
CA ASP A 392 -7.10 -4.78 24.43
C ASP A 392 -7.08 -6.30 24.27
N TRP A 393 -5.95 -6.85 23.79
CA TRP A 393 -5.78 -8.29 23.62
C TRP A 393 -5.89 -9.06 24.94
N ILE A 394 -5.30 -8.54 26.03
CA ILE A 394 -5.17 -9.27 27.30
C ILE A 394 -6.53 -9.54 27.93
N GLU A 395 -7.42 -8.55 27.85
CA GLU A 395 -8.76 -8.59 28.43
C GLU A 395 -9.83 -9.12 27.45
N SER A 396 -9.47 -9.33 26.17
CA SER A 396 -10.41 -9.68 25.11
C SER A 396 -11.12 -11.02 25.34
N ASP A 397 -12.38 -11.08 24.93
CA ASP A 397 -13.16 -12.31 24.96
C ASP A 397 -12.64 -13.38 24.01
N VAL A 398 -12.05 -13.02 22.85
CA VAL A 398 -11.38 -13.99 21.97
C VAL A 398 -10.21 -14.67 22.67
N ARG A 399 -9.39 -13.93 23.42
CA ARG A 399 -8.27 -14.52 24.17
C ARG A 399 -8.77 -15.50 25.24
N LYS A 400 -9.82 -15.15 25.98
CA LYS A 400 -10.46 -16.05 26.97
C LYS A 400 -10.99 -17.32 26.29
N TRP A 401 -11.63 -17.18 25.13
CA TRP A 401 -12.11 -18.32 24.36
C TRP A 401 -10.96 -19.22 23.85
N LEU A 402 -9.85 -18.64 23.40
CA LEU A 402 -8.67 -19.41 22.96
C LEU A 402 -8.03 -20.21 24.10
N PHE A 403 -8.08 -19.67 25.33
CA PHE A 403 -7.67 -20.42 26.51
C PHE A 403 -8.52 -21.69 26.71
N GLU A 404 -9.84 -21.58 26.58
CA GLU A 404 -10.75 -22.74 26.64
C GLU A 404 -10.58 -23.68 25.45
N PHE A 405 -10.27 -23.12 24.27
CA PHE A 405 -10.04 -23.88 23.04
C PHE A 405 -8.90 -24.90 23.19
N LYS A 406 -7.92 -24.67 24.07
CA LYS A 406 -6.85 -25.63 24.40
C LYS A 406 -7.37 -27.00 24.89
N ASN A 407 -8.63 -27.08 25.33
CA ASN A 407 -9.27 -28.35 25.73
C ASN A 407 -9.63 -29.26 24.55
N ASN A 408 -9.55 -28.77 23.31
CA ASN A 408 -9.82 -29.53 22.08
C ASN A 408 -8.64 -30.40 21.60
N PHE A 409 -7.51 -30.33 22.30
CA PHE A 409 -6.36 -31.22 22.12
C PHE A 409 -6.44 -32.37 23.13
N ASN A 410 -6.08 -33.58 22.72
CA ASN A 410 -5.97 -34.68 23.67
C ASN A 410 -4.72 -34.54 24.55
N GLU A 411 -4.61 -35.34 25.61
CA GLU A 411 -3.51 -35.21 26.58
C GLU A 411 -2.11 -35.38 25.96
N ASP A 412 -1.96 -36.20 24.92
CA ASP A 412 -0.69 -36.41 24.22
C ASP A 412 -0.37 -35.24 23.27
N GLU A 413 -1.40 -34.62 22.69
CA GLU A 413 -1.23 -33.41 21.87
C GLU A 413 -0.92 -32.19 22.73
N LYS A 414 -1.53 -32.08 23.93
CA LYS A 414 -1.27 -30.99 24.87
C LYS A 414 0.19 -30.95 25.31
N THR A 415 0.87 -32.10 25.43
CA THR A 415 2.30 -32.13 25.76
C THR A 415 3.19 -31.64 24.62
N LEU A 416 2.69 -31.59 23.39
CA LEU A 416 3.42 -31.03 22.24
C LEU A 416 3.35 -29.50 22.18
N LEU A 417 2.35 -28.89 22.83
CA LEU A 417 2.11 -27.44 22.77
C LEU A 417 3.09 -26.70 23.68
N ASN A 418 3.77 -25.71 23.11
CA ASN A 418 4.60 -24.78 23.87
C ASN A 418 3.80 -23.54 24.26
N ASP A 419 3.93 -23.13 25.52
CA ASP A 419 3.49 -21.81 25.94
C ASP A 419 4.54 -20.77 25.48
N ALA A 420 4.18 -19.90 24.56
CA ALA A 420 5.09 -18.96 23.91
C ALA A 420 4.99 -17.56 24.55
N ILE A 421 6.12 -16.87 24.66
CA ILE A 421 6.15 -15.46 25.08
C ILE A 421 5.90 -14.59 23.84
N LEU A 422 4.71 -14.01 23.76
CA LEU A 422 4.28 -13.19 22.66
C LEU A 422 4.43 -11.71 22.99
N LYS A 423 5.03 -10.95 22.07
CA LYS A 423 5.04 -9.49 22.12
C LYS A 423 3.69 -8.97 21.66
N ASN A 424 2.92 -8.27 22.49
CA ASN A 424 1.66 -7.66 22.06
C ASN A 424 1.83 -6.17 21.85
N ILE A 425 1.27 -5.69 20.73
CA ILE A 425 1.29 -4.27 20.39
C ILE A 425 0.17 -3.56 21.15
N LEU A 426 0.48 -2.36 21.65
CA LEU A 426 -0.46 -1.55 22.41
C LEU A 426 -1.03 -0.39 21.59
N SER A 427 -2.31 -0.08 21.84
CA SER A 427 -2.95 1.17 21.38
C SER A 427 -2.61 2.33 22.31
N TYR A 428 -2.87 3.58 21.90
CA TYR A 428 -2.61 4.75 22.74
C TYR A 428 -3.23 4.66 24.14
N ASN A 429 -4.39 4.01 24.25
CA ASN A 429 -5.15 3.92 25.50
C ASN A 429 -4.51 2.96 26.50
N ASN A 430 -3.68 2.02 26.02
CA ASN A 430 -3.06 0.98 26.83
C ASN A 430 -1.55 1.20 27.05
N ILE A 431 -0.99 2.33 26.61
CA ILE A 431 0.47 2.62 26.74
C ILE A 431 0.96 2.58 28.19
N GLN A 432 0.11 2.82 29.18
CA GLN A 432 0.53 2.72 30.59
C GLN A 432 0.98 1.29 30.98
N GLN A 433 0.53 0.27 30.23
CA GLN A 433 0.91 -1.12 30.41
C GLN A 433 2.25 -1.46 29.70
N SER A 434 2.79 -0.51 28.91
CA SER A 434 3.93 -0.74 28.02
C SER A 434 5.21 -1.06 28.79
N THR A 435 5.86 -2.15 28.39
CA THR A 435 7.17 -2.57 28.90
C THR A 435 8.32 -2.00 28.07
N GLY A 436 8.05 -1.58 26.82
CA GLY A 436 9.02 -0.92 25.95
C GLY A 436 8.37 -0.26 24.74
N GLY A 437 9.21 0.34 23.87
CA GLY A 437 8.74 1.14 22.75
C GLY A 437 8.50 2.61 23.12
N ASN A 438 8.47 3.46 22.10
CA ASN A 438 8.30 4.91 22.27
C ASN A 438 7.43 5.56 21.18
N LYS A 439 6.81 4.75 20.30
CA LYS A 439 5.95 5.20 19.20
C LYS A 439 4.76 4.27 19.03
N PRO A 440 3.63 4.76 18.46
CA PRO A 440 2.55 3.88 18.05
C PRO A 440 3.02 2.90 16.96
N PHE A 441 2.37 1.75 16.87
CA PHE A 441 2.52 0.86 15.72
C PHE A 441 1.63 1.35 14.58
N TYR A 442 2.23 1.97 13.57
CA TYR A 442 1.47 2.56 12.47
C TYR A 442 0.75 1.47 11.68
N TRP A 443 -0.40 1.84 11.13
CA TRP A 443 -1.19 0.95 10.30
C TRP A 443 -0.88 1.17 8.83
N ASN A 444 -0.73 0.07 8.11
CA ASN A 444 -0.69 0.02 6.66
C ASN A 444 -1.64 -1.08 6.20
N SER A 445 -2.47 -0.78 5.20
CA SER A 445 -3.44 -1.76 4.71
C SER A 445 -2.81 -2.83 3.82
N ILE A 446 -1.62 -2.57 3.29
CA ILE A 446 -0.90 -3.47 2.40
C ILE A 446 -0.08 -4.43 3.25
N THR A 447 -0.34 -5.73 3.11
CA THR A 447 0.21 -6.78 3.96
C THR A 447 1.75 -6.84 3.95
N SER A 448 2.40 -6.55 2.82
CA SER A 448 3.88 -6.49 2.70
C SER A 448 4.53 -5.34 3.49
N TYR A 449 3.74 -4.43 4.06
CA TYR A 449 4.19 -3.28 4.84
C TYR A 449 3.51 -3.21 6.21
N ALA A 450 2.86 -4.29 6.64
CA ALA A 450 2.07 -4.34 7.86
C ALA A 450 2.91 -4.28 9.15
N SER A 451 4.18 -4.67 9.05
CA SER A 451 5.13 -4.79 10.16
C SER A 451 6.09 -3.61 10.31
N GLN A 452 5.87 -2.52 9.57
CA GLN A 452 6.67 -1.29 9.67
C GLN A 452 6.79 -0.83 11.13
N ASN A 453 7.98 -0.40 11.57
CA ASN A 453 8.28 0.00 12.95
C ASN A 453 8.01 -1.01 14.10
N TYR A 454 7.59 -2.25 13.81
CA TYR A 454 7.23 -3.27 14.82
C TYR A 454 8.38 -3.59 15.79
N ASN A 455 9.58 -3.88 15.25
CA ASN A 455 10.75 -4.27 16.05
C ASN A 455 11.59 -3.10 16.56
N THR A 456 11.34 -1.88 16.08
CA THR A 456 12.18 -0.74 16.41
C THR A 456 11.58 0.09 17.54
N ASP A 457 10.34 0.56 17.37
CA ASP A 457 9.85 1.70 18.14
C ASP A 457 8.44 1.49 18.72
N ALA A 458 7.67 0.52 18.21
CA ALA A 458 6.27 0.33 18.58
C ALA A 458 6.10 0.04 20.09
N TYR A 459 5.08 0.62 20.75
CA TYR A 459 4.71 0.30 22.13
C TYR A 459 4.26 -1.16 22.26
N TYR A 460 4.76 -1.85 23.29
CA TYR A 460 4.45 -3.26 23.51
C TYR A 460 4.48 -3.70 24.97
N ASP A 461 3.82 -4.83 25.21
CA ASP A 461 3.99 -5.67 26.40
C ASP A 461 4.31 -7.12 25.98
N TYR A 462 4.33 -8.03 26.95
CA TYR A 462 4.44 -9.46 26.71
C TYR A 462 3.34 -10.23 27.43
N SER A 463 2.86 -11.31 26.82
CA SER A 463 2.04 -12.33 27.47
C SER A 463 2.53 -13.73 27.13
N THR A 464 2.23 -14.70 27.99
CA THR A 464 2.52 -16.11 27.75
C THR A 464 1.25 -16.81 27.30
N GLU A 465 1.24 -17.39 26.10
CA GLU A 465 0.06 -18.00 25.50
C GLU A 465 0.39 -19.37 24.89
N GLY A 466 -0.47 -20.36 25.12
CA GLY A 466 -0.39 -21.66 24.44
C GLY A 466 -1.18 -21.72 23.12
N VAL A 467 -2.22 -20.89 22.99
CA VAL A 467 -3.03 -20.73 21.76
C VAL A 467 -3.35 -19.26 21.61
N PHE A 468 -3.13 -18.70 20.42
CA PHE A 468 -3.23 -17.25 20.19
C PHE A 468 -3.69 -16.92 18.76
N LEU A 469 -3.84 -15.64 18.44
CA LEU A 469 -3.97 -15.16 17.06
C LEU A 469 -2.65 -14.59 16.55
N LEU A 470 -2.37 -14.72 15.26
CA LEU A 470 -1.23 -14.02 14.67
C LEU A 470 -1.40 -12.49 14.82
N ASP A 471 -0.28 -11.79 14.97
CA ASP A 471 -0.22 -10.35 14.79
C ASP A 471 0.15 -9.97 13.35
N ALA A 472 0.17 -8.67 13.07
CA ALA A 472 0.56 -8.13 11.77
C ALA A 472 2.01 -8.45 11.39
N TYR A 473 2.92 -8.65 12.35
CA TYR A 473 4.31 -9.02 12.07
C TYR A 473 4.40 -10.47 11.59
N GLN A 474 3.80 -11.40 12.32
CA GLN A 474 3.76 -12.83 11.98
C GLN A 474 3.00 -13.04 10.66
N LEU A 475 1.90 -12.32 10.44
CA LEU A 475 1.18 -12.35 9.18
C LEU A 475 2.07 -11.93 8.00
N GLN A 476 2.79 -10.81 8.12
CA GLN A 476 3.68 -10.38 7.04
C GLN A 476 4.84 -11.36 6.84
N ASN A 477 5.63 -11.61 7.88
CA ASN A 477 6.93 -12.28 7.76
C ASN A 477 6.81 -13.80 7.61
N PHE A 478 5.75 -14.41 8.12
CA PHE A 478 5.61 -15.88 8.13
C PHE A 478 4.47 -16.41 7.27
N VAL A 479 3.50 -15.58 6.88
CA VAL A 479 2.43 -15.96 5.95
C VAL A 479 2.67 -15.36 4.57
N TYR A 480 2.70 -14.02 4.47
CA TYR A 480 2.83 -13.33 3.18
C TYR A 480 4.19 -13.57 2.50
N GLU A 481 5.30 -13.42 3.23
CA GLU A 481 6.65 -13.60 2.65
C GLU A 481 6.99 -15.05 2.29
N ASN A 482 6.27 -16.01 2.88
CA ASN A 482 6.41 -17.45 2.61
C ASN A 482 5.40 -17.97 1.55
N ASP A 483 4.67 -17.07 0.87
CA ASP A 483 3.65 -17.41 -0.13
C ASP A 483 2.54 -18.36 0.38
N ILE A 484 2.26 -18.33 1.69
CA ILE A 484 1.19 -19.10 2.30
C ILE A 484 -0.15 -18.38 2.07
N ASN A 485 -1.21 -19.14 1.79
CA ASN A 485 -2.51 -18.55 1.46
C ASN A 485 -3.12 -17.78 2.65
N LEU A 486 -2.97 -16.46 2.59
CA LEU A 486 -3.53 -15.51 3.55
C LEU A 486 -5.01 -15.20 3.31
N LYS A 487 -5.54 -15.40 2.08
CA LYS A 487 -6.94 -15.12 1.76
C LYS A 487 -7.81 -16.28 2.24
N LYS A 488 -8.82 -15.95 3.05
CA LYS A 488 -9.83 -16.89 3.55
C LYS A 488 -11.21 -16.51 3.02
N ASP A 489 -12.19 -17.40 3.16
CA ASP A 489 -13.56 -17.20 2.68
C ASP A 489 -14.24 -15.97 3.33
N GLU A 490 -13.85 -15.67 4.56
CA GLU A 490 -14.34 -14.56 5.36
C GLU A 490 -13.21 -13.81 6.05
N ARG A 491 -13.50 -12.58 6.48
CA ARG A 491 -12.58 -11.76 7.27
C ARG A 491 -12.21 -12.44 8.59
N TYR A 492 -10.99 -12.21 9.07
CA TYR A 492 -10.52 -12.78 10.34
C TYR A 492 -9.71 -11.78 11.17
N TRP A 493 -9.71 -12.02 12.49
CA TRP A 493 -9.03 -11.19 13.47
C TRP A 493 -7.52 -11.40 13.45
N LEU A 494 -6.79 -10.30 13.66
CA LEU A 494 -5.43 -10.32 14.20
C LEU A 494 -5.48 -9.89 15.66
N ARG A 495 -4.50 -10.27 16.49
CA ARG A 495 -4.38 -9.72 17.85
C ARG A 495 -3.84 -8.28 17.89
N THR A 496 -3.58 -7.67 16.74
CA THR A 496 -3.00 -6.33 16.65
C THR A 496 -4.07 -5.25 16.73
N PRO A 497 -3.99 -4.29 17.66
CA PRO A 497 -4.94 -3.19 17.71
C PRO A 497 -4.70 -2.15 16.60
N TYR A 498 -5.72 -1.34 16.32
CA TYR A 498 -5.54 -0.07 15.63
C TYR A 498 -5.14 1.02 16.64
N TYR A 499 -3.94 1.57 16.46
CA TYR A 499 -3.25 2.34 17.51
C TYR A 499 -4.02 3.56 18.02
N SER A 500 -4.83 4.22 17.19
CA SER A 500 -5.54 5.46 17.50
C SER A 500 -7.00 5.30 17.89
N SER A 501 -7.47 4.07 18.10
CA SER A 501 -8.82 3.76 18.56
C SER A 501 -8.81 2.99 19.87
N ILE A 502 -9.88 3.11 20.66
CA ILE A 502 -10.15 2.27 21.85
C ILE A 502 -10.76 0.92 21.47
N SER A 503 -11.46 0.85 20.34
CA SER A 503 -12.32 -0.30 19.99
C SER A 503 -11.88 -1.03 18.74
N MET A 504 -11.10 -0.39 17.86
CA MET A 504 -10.77 -0.99 16.57
C MET A 504 -9.56 -1.93 16.66
N VAL A 505 -9.73 -3.12 16.12
CA VAL A 505 -8.73 -4.19 16.00
C VAL A 505 -8.48 -4.46 14.53
N ARG A 506 -7.24 -4.81 14.17
CA ARG A 506 -6.88 -5.11 12.77
C ARG A 506 -7.52 -6.43 12.33
N ILE A 507 -8.01 -6.44 11.10
CA ILE A 507 -8.55 -7.63 10.42
C ILE A 507 -7.88 -7.83 9.09
N VAL A 508 -7.81 -9.07 8.62
CA VAL A 508 -7.57 -9.36 7.21
C VAL A 508 -8.92 -9.62 6.56
N ASP A 509 -9.22 -8.91 5.48
CA ASP A 509 -10.46 -9.10 4.73
C ASP A 509 -10.27 -10.10 3.56
N LYS A 510 -11.35 -10.46 2.87
CA LYS A 510 -11.37 -11.46 1.77
C LYS A 510 -10.42 -11.12 0.63
N ASP A 511 -10.11 -9.84 0.44
CA ASP A 511 -9.17 -9.37 -0.58
C ASP A 511 -7.69 -9.54 -0.18
N GLY A 512 -7.42 -9.92 1.07
CA GLY A 512 -6.10 -10.15 1.62
C GLY A 512 -5.40 -8.90 2.17
N PHE A 513 -6.09 -7.76 2.21
CA PHE A 513 -5.58 -6.52 2.80
C PHE A 513 -5.95 -6.42 4.28
N ILE A 514 -5.18 -5.62 5.02
CA ILE A 514 -5.37 -5.41 6.45
C ILE A 514 -6.20 -4.15 6.69
N TYR A 515 -7.41 -4.31 7.19
CA TYR A 515 -8.25 -3.20 7.63
C TYR A 515 -8.34 -3.20 9.15
N HIS A 516 -9.30 -2.46 9.69
CA HIS A 516 -9.62 -2.49 11.11
C HIS A 516 -11.12 -2.35 11.32
N LYS A 517 -11.65 -3.07 12.31
CA LYS A 517 -13.06 -3.06 12.67
C LYS A 517 -13.23 -2.97 14.18
N ASP A 518 -14.38 -2.46 14.60
CA ASP A 518 -14.73 -2.42 16.02
C ASP A 518 -14.74 -3.83 16.62
N ALA A 519 -14.25 -3.97 17.84
CA ALA A 519 -14.06 -5.26 18.50
C ALA A 519 -15.36 -6.05 18.65
N ASN A 520 -16.50 -5.36 18.72
CA ASN A 520 -17.83 -5.98 18.78
C ASN A 520 -18.42 -6.40 17.42
N VAL A 521 -17.66 -6.36 16.32
CA VAL A 521 -18.12 -6.99 15.06
C VAL A 521 -17.73 -8.45 15.03
N LYS A 522 -18.42 -9.29 14.26
CA LYS A 522 -17.98 -10.69 14.07
C LYS A 522 -16.91 -10.81 12.99
N ALA A 523 -15.87 -11.58 13.26
CA ALA A 523 -14.90 -12.06 12.28
C ALA A 523 -14.41 -13.47 12.67
N GLY A 524 -13.76 -14.15 11.72
CA GLY A 524 -13.19 -15.48 11.95
C GLY A 524 -12.05 -15.44 12.96
N VAL A 525 -12.00 -16.47 13.81
CA VAL A 525 -10.90 -16.75 14.74
C VAL A 525 -10.05 -17.85 14.12
N ILE A 526 -8.79 -17.55 13.83
CA ILE A 526 -7.83 -18.51 13.27
C ILE A 526 -6.70 -18.72 14.27
N PRO A 527 -6.77 -19.80 15.08
CA PRO A 527 -5.76 -20.09 16.09
C PRO A 527 -4.37 -20.31 15.48
N ALA A 528 -3.37 -19.92 16.25
CA ALA A 528 -1.97 -20.24 16.07
C ALA A 528 -1.43 -20.88 17.36
N VAL A 529 -0.49 -21.80 17.21
CA VAL A 529 0.17 -22.50 18.31
C VAL A 529 1.65 -22.69 18.00
N TYR A 530 2.47 -22.81 19.04
CA TYR A 530 3.82 -23.33 18.92
C TYR A 530 3.87 -24.78 19.37
N ILE A 531 4.67 -25.60 18.68
CA ILE A 531 4.95 -26.99 19.08
C ILE A 531 6.45 -27.27 19.20
N ASP A 532 6.81 -28.27 20.00
CA ASP A 532 8.20 -28.72 20.18
C ASP A 532 8.89 -29.07 18.84
N GLU A 533 10.19 -28.81 18.75
CA GLU A 533 11.02 -29.19 17.61
C GLU A 533 11.24 -30.71 17.52
N ASN A 534 11.17 -31.40 18.66
CA ASN A 534 11.39 -32.85 18.81
C ASN A 534 10.13 -33.65 18.46
N VAL A 535 9.55 -33.40 17.29
CA VAL A 535 8.40 -34.13 16.77
C VAL A 535 8.78 -35.01 15.58
N ILE A 536 8.19 -36.22 15.53
CA ILE A 536 8.35 -37.16 14.42
C ILE A 536 7.05 -37.21 13.60
N ALA A 537 7.19 -37.05 12.28
CA ALA A 537 6.12 -37.33 11.34
C ALA A 537 5.86 -38.85 11.25
N VAL A 538 4.66 -39.28 11.61
CA VAL A 538 4.26 -40.71 11.64
C VAL A 538 3.68 -41.15 10.30
N SER A 539 2.89 -40.28 9.67
CA SER A 539 2.19 -40.53 8.41
C SER A 539 1.84 -39.21 7.72
N GLY A 540 1.58 -39.25 6.42
CA GLY A 540 1.31 -38.07 5.60
C GLY A 540 2.57 -37.55 4.91
N ASP A 541 2.41 -36.84 3.79
CA ASP A 541 3.52 -36.24 3.04
C ASP A 541 3.62 -34.71 3.25
N GLY A 542 2.71 -34.14 4.03
CA GLY A 542 2.66 -32.71 4.35
C GLY A 542 1.93 -31.89 3.29
N THR A 543 1.33 -32.52 2.27
CA THR A 543 0.44 -31.83 1.33
C THR A 543 -0.92 -31.54 1.95
N TYR A 544 -1.67 -30.61 1.35
CA TYR A 544 -3.03 -30.28 1.79
C TYR A 544 -3.96 -31.50 1.84
N SER A 545 -3.80 -32.44 0.90
CA SER A 545 -4.58 -33.67 0.77
C SER A 545 -4.08 -34.82 1.65
N SER A 546 -2.82 -34.77 2.10
CA SER A 546 -2.21 -35.77 2.97
C SER A 546 -1.38 -35.09 4.08
N PRO A 547 -2.05 -34.38 5.02
CA PRO A 547 -1.37 -33.72 6.13
C PRO A 547 -0.63 -34.70 7.03
N ILE A 548 0.46 -34.22 7.64
CA ILE A 548 1.28 -35.00 8.56
C ILE A 548 0.54 -35.23 9.88
N THR A 549 0.67 -36.43 10.45
CA THR A 549 0.30 -36.73 11.84
C THR A 549 1.57 -36.85 12.67
N LEU A 550 1.59 -36.21 13.85
CA LEU A 550 2.76 -36.12 14.71
C LEU A 550 2.75 -37.12 15.87
N ARG A 551 3.94 -37.44 16.39
CA ARG A 551 4.16 -38.10 17.69
C ARG A 551 5.43 -37.53 18.35
N ASP A 552 5.41 -37.49 19.68
CA ASP A 552 6.56 -37.13 20.53
C ASP A 552 7.66 -38.21 20.50
N VAL A 553 8.92 -37.78 20.40
CA VAL A 553 10.13 -38.62 20.45
C VAL A 553 10.31 -39.28 21.83
N GLY A 554 9.78 -38.69 22.91
CA GLY A 554 10.02 -39.11 24.30
C GLY A 554 9.22 -40.32 24.81
N ARG A 555 8.26 -40.87 24.03
CA ARG A 555 7.49 -42.06 24.41
C ARG A 555 7.91 -43.28 23.58
N GLU A 556 8.90 -44.03 24.08
CA GLU A 556 9.08 -45.44 23.69
C GLU A 556 7.80 -46.24 24.05
N ILE A 557 7.43 -47.19 23.18
CA ILE A 557 6.21 -48.00 23.25
C ILE A 557 6.20 -48.92 24.47
#